data_AF-A0A227NBH7-F1
#
_entry.id   AF-A0A227NBH7-F1
#
_cell.length_a   1.000
_cell.length_b   1.000
_cell.length_c   1.000
_cell.angle_alpha   90.00
_cell.angle_beta   90.00
_cell.angle_gamma   90.00
#
_symmetry.space_group_name_H-M   'P 1'
#
loop_
_entity.id
_entity.type
_entity.pdbx_description
1 polymer ?
#
loop_
_entity_poly.entity_id
_entity_poly.type
_entity_poly.pdbx_seq_one_letter_code
_entity_poly.pdbx_strand_id
1 'polypeptide(L)'
;LPIIVTIILKKNCGYSGDAVEKTSKKITDCYPDLIFRFINAFRASQGFKEGFPYLMRHCTVAELVYYQSDNKVFYPLNGDAKELLQWTKFSFDDKMEDTISHFYTASAHMKNDNNKEAGYFMCTAIWNLYGCYLWFLVGELEEDMGMPSLLYDYKTVAKFIPYLKEILDYDIPEDKEIIDQLSS
;
A
#
# COMPACT_ATOMS: atom_id res chain seq x y z
N LEU A 1 -12.01 -11.66 2.98
CA LEU A 1 -11.58 -10.25 2.99
C LEU A 1 -11.39 -9.86 4.45
N PRO A 2 -10.19 -9.46 4.88
CA PRO A 2 -9.97 -9.03 6.25
C PRO A 2 -10.70 -7.71 6.50
N ILE A 3 -11.02 -7.46 7.77
CA ILE A 3 -11.80 -6.29 8.16
C ILE A 3 -10.86 -5.08 8.23
N ILE A 4 -11.22 -4.00 7.54
CA ILE A 4 -10.43 -2.77 7.54
C ILE A 4 -11.05 -1.80 8.55
N VAL A 5 -10.24 -1.35 9.50
CA VAL A 5 -10.62 -0.35 10.50
C VAL A 5 -9.68 0.84 10.38
N THR A 6 -10.20 1.94 9.84
CA THR A 6 -9.46 3.20 9.70
C THR A 6 -10.02 4.25 10.65
N ILE A 7 -9.15 4.83 11.47
CA ILE A 7 -9.48 5.86 12.45
C ILE A 7 -8.68 7.11 12.12
N ILE A 8 -9.38 8.20 11.77
CA ILE A 8 -8.74 9.50 11.54
C ILE A 8 -8.70 10.28 12.85
N LEU A 9 -7.50 10.48 13.39
CA LEU A 9 -7.27 11.21 14.62
C LEU A 9 -7.34 12.73 14.38
N LYS A 10 -7.98 13.45 15.30
CA LYS A 10 -8.04 14.92 15.25
C LYS A 10 -6.65 15.56 15.16
N LYS A 11 -6.59 16.77 14.60
CA LYS A 11 -5.38 17.60 14.63
C LYS A 11 -4.94 17.81 16.09
N ASN A 12 -3.65 17.67 16.37
CA ASN A 12 -3.06 17.79 17.71
C ASN A 12 -3.60 16.77 18.73
N CYS A 13 -3.67 15.49 18.35
CA CYS A 13 -4.06 14.40 19.25
C CYS A 13 -3.00 14.02 20.31
N GLY A 14 -1.89 14.77 20.40
CA GLY A 14 -0.80 14.50 21.33
C GLY A 14 0.20 13.43 20.85
N TYR A 15 -0.01 12.85 19.66
CA TYR A 15 0.86 11.86 19.05
C TYR A 15 1.36 12.31 17.67
N SER A 16 2.62 11.99 17.34
CA SER A 16 3.17 12.16 15.98
C SER A 16 2.57 11.15 15.01
N GLY A 17 2.64 11.41 13.70
CA GLY A 17 2.20 10.47 12.67
C GLY A 17 2.84 9.08 12.81
N ASP A 18 4.14 9.05 13.06
CA ASP A 18 4.92 7.81 13.18
C ASP A 18 4.62 7.04 14.48
N ALA A 19 4.30 7.73 15.58
CA ALA A 19 3.83 7.05 16.80
C ALA A 19 2.47 6.35 16.57
N VAL A 20 1.63 6.99 15.77
CA VAL A 20 0.30 6.51 15.39
C VAL A 20 0.41 5.34 14.41
N GLU A 21 1.32 5.42 13.43
CA GLU A 21 1.60 4.34 12.48
C GLU A 21 2.21 3.11 13.17
N LYS A 22 3.19 3.29 14.06
CA LYS A 22 3.77 2.19 14.85
C LYS A 22 2.72 1.46 15.68
N THR A 23 1.75 2.20 16.22
CA THR A 23 0.62 1.61 16.96
C THR A 23 -0.30 0.82 16.02
N SER A 24 -0.59 1.37 14.85
CA SER A 24 -1.39 0.72 13.80
C SER A 24 -0.76 -0.61 13.35
N LYS A 25 0.56 -0.62 13.13
CA LYS A 25 1.33 -1.81 12.78
C LYS A 25 1.27 -2.86 13.87
N LYS A 26 1.54 -2.49 15.13
CA LYS A 26 1.45 -3.41 16.28
C LYS A 26 0.08 -4.08 16.40
N ILE A 27 -1.01 -3.33 16.22
CA ILE A 27 -2.37 -3.90 16.29
C ILE A 27 -2.60 -4.84 15.11
N THR A 28 -2.22 -4.43 13.90
CA THR A 28 -2.34 -5.26 12.68
C THR A 28 -1.54 -6.57 12.80
N ASP A 29 -0.33 -6.52 13.36
CA ASP A 29 0.50 -7.70 13.60
C ASP A 29 -0.12 -8.66 14.63
N CYS A 30 -0.76 -8.13 15.67
CA CYS A 30 -1.47 -8.93 16.67
C CYS A 30 -2.77 -9.55 16.16
N TYR A 31 -3.42 -8.93 15.17
CA TYR A 31 -4.70 -9.36 14.62
C TYR A 31 -4.60 -9.42 13.10
N PRO A 32 -4.02 -10.48 12.52
CA PRO A 32 -3.70 -10.55 11.10
C PRO A 32 -4.92 -10.57 10.16
N ASP A 33 -6.12 -10.79 10.71
CA ASP A 33 -7.41 -10.71 10.02
C ASP A 33 -8.00 -9.28 9.99
N LEU A 34 -7.30 -8.32 10.62
CA LEU A 34 -7.66 -6.91 10.68
C LEU A 34 -6.54 -6.07 10.06
N ILE A 35 -6.89 -5.17 9.14
CA ILE A 35 -6.04 -4.01 8.88
C ILE A 35 -6.50 -2.90 9.82
N PHE A 36 -5.65 -2.54 10.78
CA PHE A 36 -5.94 -1.43 11.67
C PHE A 36 -5.06 -0.23 11.31
N ARG A 37 -5.68 0.90 10.98
CA ARG A 37 -4.98 2.14 10.63
C ARG A 37 -5.48 3.31 11.45
N PHE A 38 -4.55 3.95 12.15
CA PHE A 38 -4.74 5.30 12.63
C PHE A 38 -4.03 6.27 11.69
N ILE A 39 -4.70 7.34 11.30
CA ILE A 39 -4.12 8.38 10.42
C ILE A 39 -4.41 9.72 11.07
N ASN A 40 -3.42 10.60 11.21
CA ASN A 40 -3.71 11.94 11.73
C ASN A 40 -4.45 12.78 10.65
N ALA A 41 -5.31 13.70 11.08
CA ALA A 41 -6.12 14.50 10.15
C ALA A 41 -5.31 15.37 9.19
N PHE A 42 -4.07 15.74 9.53
CA PHE A 42 -3.21 16.50 8.63
C PHE A 42 -2.76 15.64 7.43
N ARG A 43 -2.31 14.41 7.70
CA ARG A 43 -1.88 13.44 6.69
C ARG A 43 -3.05 12.93 5.86
N ALA A 44 -4.19 12.63 6.50
CA ALA A 44 -5.42 12.36 5.78
C ALA A 44 -5.73 13.51 4.81
N SER A 45 -5.64 14.77 5.25
CA SER A 45 -5.84 15.93 4.38
C SER A 45 -4.90 16.01 3.18
N GLN A 46 -3.64 15.64 3.35
CA GLN A 46 -2.67 15.65 2.24
C GLN A 46 -2.97 14.51 1.28
N GLY A 47 -3.08 13.28 1.78
CA GLY A 47 -3.37 12.11 0.95
C GLY A 47 -4.68 12.27 0.16
N PHE A 48 -5.71 12.90 0.74
CA PHE A 48 -6.92 13.18 -0.03
C PHE A 48 -6.71 14.19 -1.18
N LYS A 49 -5.88 15.22 -0.98
CA LYS A 49 -5.54 16.18 -2.06
C LYS A 49 -4.67 15.55 -3.14
N GLU A 50 -3.87 14.56 -2.78
CA GLU A 50 -2.97 13.84 -3.68
C GLU A 50 -3.64 12.62 -4.34
N GLY A 51 -4.92 12.37 -4.05
CA GLY A 51 -5.65 11.24 -4.65
C GLY A 51 -5.24 9.87 -4.11
N PHE A 52 -4.73 9.80 -2.88
CA PHE A 52 -4.26 8.57 -2.25
C PHE A 52 -5.36 7.48 -2.23
N PRO A 53 -5.19 6.38 -2.98
CA PRO A 53 -6.28 5.45 -3.29
C PRO A 53 -6.91 4.78 -2.09
N TYR A 54 -6.11 4.39 -1.08
CA TYR A 54 -6.64 3.73 0.12
C TYR A 54 -7.60 4.65 0.90
N LEU A 55 -7.28 5.94 1.00
CA LEU A 55 -8.17 6.93 1.63
C LEU A 55 -9.45 7.12 0.81
N MET A 56 -9.36 7.16 -0.52
CA MET A 56 -10.55 7.26 -1.38
C MET A 56 -11.46 6.04 -1.26
N ARG A 57 -10.87 4.85 -1.14
CA ARG A 57 -11.60 3.59 -1.11
C ARG A 57 -12.22 3.28 0.25
N HIS A 58 -11.53 3.62 1.35
CA HIS A 58 -11.87 3.11 2.68
C HIS A 58 -12.30 4.18 3.69
N CYS A 59 -12.22 5.46 3.33
CA CYS A 59 -12.61 6.56 4.22
C CYS A 59 -13.82 7.34 3.65
N THR A 60 -14.80 6.63 3.10
CA THR A 60 -16.07 7.22 2.63
C THR A 60 -17.08 7.39 3.77
N VAL A 61 -18.05 8.31 3.62
CA VAL A 61 -19.11 8.55 4.63
C VAL A 61 -19.94 7.28 4.91
N ALA A 62 -20.06 6.38 3.93
CA ALA A 62 -20.81 5.14 4.07
C ALA A 62 -20.14 4.11 5.00
N GLU A 63 -18.84 4.27 5.29
CA GLU A 63 -18.00 3.26 5.96
C GLU A 63 -17.47 3.74 7.33
N LEU A 64 -17.91 4.91 7.81
CA LEU A 64 -17.51 5.49 9.10
C LEU A 64 -18.28 4.86 10.27
N VAL A 65 -17.59 4.07 11.10
CA VAL A 65 -18.20 3.30 12.21
C VAL A 65 -18.35 4.11 13.51
N TYR A 66 -17.59 5.20 13.71
CA TYR A 66 -17.65 6.01 14.94
C TYR A 66 -17.80 7.50 14.65
N TYR A 67 -19.02 8.00 14.84
CA TYR A 67 -19.40 9.41 14.74
C TYR A 67 -19.75 9.97 16.12
N GLN A 68 -19.28 11.18 16.41
CA GLN A 68 -19.73 11.99 17.53
C GLN A 68 -20.09 13.38 16.98
N SER A 69 -21.28 13.88 17.33
CA SER A 69 -21.96 14.99 16.63
C SER A 69 -21.18 16.30 16.53
N ASP A 70 -20.23 16.49 17.44
CA ASP A 70 -19.59 17.79 17.67
C ASP A 70 -18.14 17.83 17.16
N ASN A 71 -17.61 16.71 16.67
CA ASN A 71 -16.29 16.64 16.08
C ASN A 71 -16.35 16.94 14.59
N LYS A 72 -15.46 17.83 14.10
CA LYS A 72 -15.27 18.03 12.67
C LYS A 72 -14.83 16.72 12.04
N VAL A 73 -15.73 16.08 11.31
CA VAL A 73 -15.41 14.94 10.46
C VAL A 73 -14.30 15.41 9.53
N PHE A 74 -13.19 14.68 9.52
CA PHE A 74 -12.27 14.79 8.40
C PHE A 74 -13.03 14.25 7.19
N TYR A 75 -13.64 15.16 6.44
CA TYR A 75 -14.30 14.89 5.18
C TYR A 75 -13.61 15.81 4.17
N PRO A 76 -13.30 15.34 2.97
CA PRO A 76 -13.01 16.24 1.86
C PRO A 76 -14.32 16.98 1.54
N LEU A 77 -14.66 17.98 2.35
CA LEU A 77 -15.91 18.76 2.23
C LEU A 77 -16.10 19.38 0.84
N ASN A 78 -15.02 19.44 0.04
CA ASN A 78 -14.97 20.13 -1.24
C ASN A 78 -14.28 19.33 -2.36
N GLY A 79 -14.13 18.01 -2.26
CA GLY A 79 -13.52 17.21 -3.33
C GLY A 79 -14.59 16.71 -4.31
N ASP A 80 -14.49 17.05 -5.60
CA ASP A 80 -15.30 16.37 -6.62
C ASP A 80 -14.87 14.89 -6.65
N ALA A 81 -15.79 13.98 -6.31
CA ALA A 81 -15.52 12.54 -6.30
C ALA A 81 -14.99 12.05 -7.65
N LYS A 82 -15.41 12.67 -8.76
CA LYS A 82 -14.91 12.36 -10.10
C LYS A 82 -13.45 12.78 -10.26
N GLU A 83 -13.09 13.96 -9.76
CA GLU A 83 -11.72 14.46 -9.77
C GLU A 83 -10.82 13.57 -8.90
N LEU A 84 -11.26 13.22 -7.69
CA LEU A 84 -10.53 12.32 -6.79
C LEU A 84 -10.32 10.93 -7.42
N LEU A 85 -11.33 10.36 -8.07
CA LEU A 85 -11.21 9.10 -8.81
C LEU A 85 -10.25 9.21 -10.00
N GLN A 86 -10.23 10.34 -10.69
CA GLN A 86 -9.27 10.59 -11.77
C GLN A 86 -7.85 10.65 -11.24
N TRP A 87 -7.60 11.34 -10.12
CA TRP A 87 -6.28 11.37 -9.48
C TRP A 87 -5.84 10.00 -8.99
N THR A 88 -6.71 9.26 -8.30
CA THR A 88 -6.44 7.88 -7.87
C THR A 88 -6.08 6.98 -9.05
N LYS A 89 -6.84 7.06 -10.15
CA LYS A 89 -6.55 6.30 -11.37
C LYS A 89 -5.22 6.70 -11.98
N PHE A 90 -4.95 8.00 -12.10
CA PHE A 90 -3.69 8.53 -12.62
C PHE A 90 -2.50 8.02 -11.80
N SER A 91 -2.54 8.12 -10.47
CA SER A 91 -1.47 7.65 -9.59
C SER A 91 -1.26 6.14 -9.65
N PHE A 92 -2.34 5.36 -9.78
CA PHE A 92 -2.23 3.91 -9.96
C PHE A 92 -1.62 3.56 -11.33
N ASP A 93 -2.12 4.17 -12.40
CA ASP A 93 -1.64 3.94 -13.76
C ASP A 93 -0.15 4.32 -13.90
N ASP A 94 0.28 5.43 -13.31
CA ASP A 94 1.68 5.89 -13.26
C ASP A 94 2.61 4.87 -12.58
N LYS A 95 2.24 4.38 -11.39
CA LYS A 95 3.00 3.33 -10.68
C LYS A 95 3.04 2.00 -11.45
N MET A 96 1.95 1.66 -12.14
CA MET A 96 1.90 0.46 -12.97
C MET A 96 2.75 0.61 -14.25
N GLU A 97 2.81 1.80 -14.84
CA GLU A 97 3.67 2.08 -15.99
C GLU A 97 5.15 1.93 -15.62
N ASP A 98 5.56 2.45 -14.47
CA ASP A 98 6.91 2.24 -13.92
C ASP A 98 7.21 0.75 -13.71
N THR A 99 6.26 0.01 -13.14
CA THR A 99 6.38 -1.45 -12.93
C THR A 99 6.60 -2.18 -14.25
N ILE A 100 5.80 -1.86 -15.28
CA ILE A 100 5.88 -2.45 -16.62
C ILE A 100 7.21 -2.08 -17.30
N SER A 101 7.67 -0.84 -17.15
CA SER A 101 8.94 -0.36 -17.69
C SER A 101 10.12 -1.15 -17.13
N HIS A 102 10.15 -1.40 -15.82
CA HIS A 102 11.17 -2.24 -15.19
C HIS A 102 11.12 -3.68 -15.72
N PHE A 103 9.93 -4.26 -15.91
CA PHE A 103 9.79 -5.60 -16.46
C PHE A 103 10.33 -5.71 -17.90
N TYR A 104 10.03 -4.73 -18.75
CA TYR A 104 10.58 -4.69 -20.11
C TYR A 104 12.09 -4.51 -20.11
N THR A 105 12.62 -3.70 -19.20
CA THR A 105 14.06 -3.49 -19.04
C THR A 105 14.75 -4.78 -18.60
N ALA A 106 14.18 -5.49 -17.62
CA ALA A 106 14.67 -6.82 -17.21
C ALA A 106 14.69 -7.79 -18.40
N SER A 107 13.60 -7.86 -19.16
CA SER A 107 13.48 -8.71 -20.34
C SER A 107 14.51 -8.38 -21.42
N ALA A 108 14.85 -7.10 -21.61
CA ALA A 108 15.89 -6.68 -22.54
C ALA A 108 17.29 -7.11 -22.07
N HIS A 109 17.59 -7.00 -20.77
CA HIS A 109 18.84 -7.48 -20.19
C HIS A 109 18.98 -9.01 -20.29
N MET A 110 17.89 -9.77 -20.07
CA MET A 110 17.87 -11.23 -20.25
C MET A 110 18.23 -11.62 -21.69
N LYS A 111 17.69 -10.92 -22.69
CA LYS A 111 18.00 -11.17 -24.12
C LYS A 111 19.46 -10.89 -24.48
N ASN A 112 20.15 -10.06 -23.70
CA ASN A 112 21.54 -9.67 -23.90
C ASN A 112 22.51 -10.44 -22.98
N ASP A 113 22.06 -11.53 -22.34
CA ASP A 113 22.81 -12.33 -21.37
C ASP A 113 23.37 -11.52 -20.18
N ASN A 114 22.79 -10.34 -19.91
CA ASN A 114 23.18 -9.50 -18.78
C ASN A 114 22.35 -9.86 -17.54
N ASN A 115 22.64 -11.03 -16.98
CA ASN A 115 21.83 -11.68 -15.94
C ASN A 115 21.74 -10.89 -14.63
N LYS A 116 22.80 -10.17 -14.26
CA LYS A 116 22.82 -9.39 -13.02
C LYS A 116 21.83 -8.21 -13.12
N GLU A 117 21.89 -7.46 -14.21
CA GLU A 117 21.00 -6.33 -14.45
C GLU A 117 19.56 -6.79 -14.68
N ALA A 118 19.38 -7.91 -15.38
CA ALA A 118 18.07 -8.56 -15.50
C ALA A 118 17.45 -8.88 -14.13
N GLY A 119 18.22 -9.48 -13.22
CA GLY A 119 17.77 -9.80 -11.87
C GLY A 119 17.39 -8.55 -11.07
N TYR A 120 18.22 -7.50 -11.14
CA TYR A 120 17.94 -6.22 -10.47
C TYR A 120 16.61 -5.61 -10.93
N PHE A 121 16.41 -5.45 -12.24
CA PHE A 121 15.18 -4.85 -12.75
C PHE A 121 13.95 -5.72 -12.54
N MET A 122 14.10 -7.05 -12.57
CA MET A 122 13.00 -7.96 -12.23
C MET A 122 12.60 -7.81 -10.75
N CYS A 123 13.59 -7.71 -9.85
CA CYS A 123 13.36 -7.45 -8.43
C CYS A 123 12.57 -6.15 -8.24
N THR A 124 13.03 -5.06 -8.85
CA THR A 124 12.37 -3.75 -8.76
C THR A 124 10.94 -3.79 -9.31
N ALA A 125 10.70 -4.48 -10.43
CA ALA A 125 9.35 -4.64 -10.97
C ALA A 125 8.44 -5.38 -9.98
N ILE A 126 8.90 -6.49 -9.41
CA ILE A 126 8.13 -7.26 -8.43
C ILE A 126 7.86 -6.42 -7.16
N TRP A 127 8.86 -5.71 -6.66
CA TRP A 127 8.70 -4.82 -5.51
C TRP A 127 7.67 -3.73 -5.78
N ASN A 128 7.77 -3.04 -6.92
CA ASN A 128 6.82 -2.00 -7.28
C ASN A 128 5.40 -2.53 -7.41
N LEU A 129 5.23 -3.75 -7.95
CA LEU A 129 3.92 -4.40 -8.06
C LEU A 129 3.29 -4.61 -6.68
N TYR A 130 4.01 -5.27 -5.76
CA TYR A 130 3.48 -5.54 -4.42
C TYR A 130 3.32 -4.24 -3.60
N GLY A 131 4.27 -3.31 -3.69
CA GLY A 131 4.18 -1.99 -3.05
C GLY A 131 2.97 -1.18 -3.53
N CYS A 132 2.68 -1.18 -4.83
CA CYS A 132 1.49 -0.53 -5.38
C CYS A 132 0.20 -1.11 -4.78
N TYR A 133 0.09 -2.43 -4.67
CA TYR A 133 -1.06 -3.07 -4.04
C TYR A 133 -1.13 -2.82 -2.53
N LEU A 134 0.00 -2.79 -1.84
CA LEU A 134 0.08 -2.48 -0.41
C LEU A 134 -0.42 -1.06 -0.13
N TRP A 135 0.04 -0.10 -0.92
CA TRP A 135 -0.39 1.29 -0.90
C TRP A 135 -1.91 1.40 -1.12
N PHE A 136 -2.45 0.64 -2.08
CA PHE A 136 -3.86 0.64 -2.42
C PHE A 136 -4.76 -0.05 -1.38
N LEU A 137 -4.33 -1.18 -0.83
CA LEU A 137 -5.15 -2.05 0.01
C LEU A 137 -5.00 -1.81 1.51
N VAL A 138 -3.80 -1.40 1.92
CA VAL A 138 -3.41 -1.36 3.34
C VAL A 138 -3.06 0.06 3.76
N GLY A 139 -2.81 0.96 2.80
CA GLY A 139 -2.55 2.36 3.09
C GLY A 139 -1.25 2.59 3.84
N GLU A 140 -0.23 1.76 3.60
CA GLU A 140 1.13 2.06 4.05
C GLU A 140 1.63 3.28 3.27
N LEU A 141 1.83 4.37 4.01
CA LEU A 141 2.45 5.60 3.53
C LEU A 141 3.94 5.41 3.83
N GLU A 142 4.74 5.07 2.82
CA GLU A 142 6.15 4.64 2.89
C GLU A 142 7.14 5.67 3.52
N GLU A 143 6.67 6.61 4.31
CA GLU A 143 7.39 7.87 4.56
C GLU A 143 8.37 7.83 5.74
N ASP A 144 8.20 6.96 6.75
CA ASP A 144 9.00 7.09 7.99
C ASP A 144 9.57 5.78 8.57
N MET A 145 9.13 4.61 8.08
CA MET A 145 9.76 3.32 8.35
C MET A 145 10.15 2.74 7.01
N GLY A 146 11.44 2.77 6.69
CA GLY A 146 11.96 2.46 5.36
C GLY A 146 11.33 1.21 4.72
N MET A 147 11.39 1.16 3.38
CA MET A 147 10.79 0.12 2.53
C MET A 147 10.69 -1.24 3.23
N PRO A 148 9.46 -1.76 3.44
CA PRO A 148 9.31 -3.10 4.01
C PRO A 148 10.05 -4.13 3.14
N SER A 149 10.46 -5.24 3.76
CA SER A 149 11.01 -6.36 2.99
C SER A 149 9.97 -6.86 1.97
N LEU A 150 10.39 -7.30 0.77
CA LEU A 150 9.48 -7.87 -0.23
C LEU A 150 8.59 -8.97 0.35
N LEU A 151 9.15 -9.81 1.23
CA LEU A 151 8.40 -10.85 1.92
C LEU A 151 7.22 -10.33 2.76
N TYR A 152 7.36 -9.16 3.39
CA TYR A 152 6.28 -8.53 4.15
C TYR A 152 5.17 -8.05 3.21
N ASP A 153 5.55 -7.37 2.12
CA ASP A 153 4.60 -6.86 1.13
C ASP A 153 3.84 -8.02 0.46
N TYR A 154 4.57 -9.04 0.03
CA TYR A 154 4.02 -10.27 -0.51
C TYR A 154 3.01 -10.91 0.45
N LYS A 155 3.42 -11.21 1.70
CA LYS A 155 2.56 -11.88 2.68
C LYS A 155 1.32 -11.05 3.01
N THR A 156 1.45 -9.73 2.98
CA THR A 156 0.33 -8.85 3.24
C THR A 156 -0.62 -8.85 2.05
N VAL A 157 -0.14 -8.56 0.84
CA VAL A 157 -0.94 -8.44 -0.38
C VAL A 157 -1.58 -9.76 -0.79
N ALA A 158 -0.87 -10.89 -0.70
CA ALA A 158 -1.38 -12.21 -1.11
C ALA A 158 -2.61 -12.66 -0.32
N LYS A 159 -2.82 -12.13 0.90
CA LYS A 159 -4.06 -12.36 1.69
C LYS A 159 -5.29 -11.71 1.05
N PHE A 160 -5.11 -10.60 0.35
CA PHE A 160 -6.19 -9.82 -0.27
C PHE A 160 -6.38 -10.16 -1.73
N ILE A 161 -5.28 -10.52 -2.39
CA ILE A 161 -5.20 -10.73 -3.83
C ILE A 161 -4.56 -12.09 -4.08
N PRO A 162 -5.31 -13.19 -3.85
CA PRO A 162 -4.75 -14.53 -3.96
C PRO A 162 -4.24 -14.86 -5.37
N TYR A 163 -4.78 -14.23 -6.41
CA TYR A 163 -4.33 -14.47 -7.79
C TYR A 163 -2.88 -14.01 -8.01
N LEU A 164 -2.31 -13.13 -7.18
CA LEU A 164 -0.88 -12.79 -7.29
C LEU A 164 0.03 -13.96 -6.89
N LYS A 165 -0.51 -15.02 -6.26
CA LYS A 165 0.21 -16.29 -6.07
C LYS A 165 0.49 -17.01 -7.40
N GLU A 166 -0.22 -16.64 -8.49
CA GLU A 166 0.09 -17.16 -9.83
C GLU A 166 1.41 -16.62 -10.40
N ILE A 167 1.93 -15.52 -9.83
CA ILE A 167 3.22 -14.94 -10.23
C ILE A 167 4.35 -15.58 -9.44
N LEU A 168 4.23 -15.59 -8.10
CA LEU A 168 5.13 -16.23 -7.16
C LEU A 168 4.31 -16.75 -5.98
N ASP A 169 4.36 -18.05 -5.68
CA ASP A 169 3.71 -18.62 -4.49
C ASP A 169 4.73 -19.03 -3.43
N TYR A 170 4.76 -18.31 -2.31
CA TYR A 170 5.65 -18.63 -1.17
C TYR A 170 5.40 -20.01 -0.55
N ASP A 171 4.28 -20.67 -0.87
CA ASP A 171 4.01 -22.06 -0.48
C ASP A 171 4.74 -23.09 -1.40
N ILE A 172 5.27 -22.65 -2.54
CA ILE A 172 6.09 -23.44 -3.48
C ILE A 172 7.59 -23.24 -3.16
N PRO A 173 8.40 -24.30 -2.98
CA PRO A 173 9.80 -24.18 -2.59
C PRO A 173 10.66 -23.30 -3.50
N GLU A 174 10.49 -23.42 -4.82
CA GLU A 174 11.24 -22.69 -5.83
C GLU A 174 10.93 -21.18 -5.78
N ASP A 175 9.64 -20.83 -5.75
CA ASP A 175 9.18 -19.44 -5.67
C ASP A 175 9.54 -18.80 -4.33
N LYS A 176 9.51 -19.59 -3.25
CA LYS A 176 9.98 -19.16 -1.94
C LYS A 176 11.46 -18.77 -1.98
N GLU A 177 12.31 -19.58 -2.62
CA GLU A 177 13.73 -19.27 -2.76
C GLU A 177 13.94 -17.95 -3.52
N ILE A 178 13.15 -17.72 -4.59
CA ILE A 178 13.15 -16.46 -5.33
C ILE A 178 12.76 -15.30 -4.41
N ILE A 179 11.65 -15.40 -3.68
CA ILE A 179 11.20 -14.34 -2.76
C ILE A 179 12.23 -14.05 -1.68
N ASP A 180 12.82 -15.09 -1.08
CA ASP A 180 13.83 -14.96 -0.02
C ASP A 180 15.11 -14.28 -0.57
N GLN A 181 15.57 -14.64 -1.78
CA GLN A 181 16.72 -13.99 -2.43
C GLN A 181 16.46 -12.53 -2.83
N LEU A 182 15.24 -12.21 -3.26
CA LEU A 182 14.85 -10.84 -3.61
C LEU A 182 14.61 -9.96 -2.37
N SER A 183 14.42 -10.58 -1.20
CA SER A 183 14.17 -9.88 0.09
C SER A 183 15.44 -9.57 0.88
N SER A 184 16.60 -10.09 0.47
CA SER A 184 17.90 -10.02 1.18
C SER A 184 18.87 -9.02 0.55
#